data_AF-A0A1I7TD24-F1
#
_entry.id   AF-A0A1I7TD24-F1
#
_cell.length_a   1.000
_cell.length_b   1.000
_cell.length_c   1.000
_cell.angle_alpha   90.00
_cell.angle_beta   90.00
_cell.angle_gamma   90.00
#
_symmetry.space_group_name_H-M   'P 1'
#
loop_
_entity.id
_entity.type
_entity.pdbx_description
1 polymer ?
#
loop_
_entity_poly.entity_id
_entity_poly.type
_entity_poly.pdbx_seq_one_letter_code
_entity_poly.pdbx_strand_id
1 'polypeptide(L)'
;MSKSELEVQVWFIDLIHDQKYVTARWAKRYSEITGIEVETLVKGTIIFLLGLLIVLKQPHYLANGLLVIVPIILTYLEPSERPSTGIMFIYWTLFGFFVVFDRVLEYIPLYYAFKLAGFVALFLPPSNPTIELIHKKINYIPEK
;
A
#
# COMPACT_ATOMS: atom_id res chain seq x y z
N MET A 1 19.22 -15.28 -1.96
CA MET A 1 18.29 -14.15 -2.09
C MET A 1 18.39 -13.63 -3.51
N SER A 2 17.29 -13.65 -4.24
CA SER A 2 17.21 -13.18 -5.62
C SER A 2 17.26 -11.65 -5.66
N LYS A 3 17.64 -11.08 -6.82
CA LYS A 3 17.73 -9.63 -7.01
C LYS A 3 16.39 -8.92 -6.70
N SER A 4 15.28 -9.57 -7.06
CA SER A 4 13.93 -9.09 -6.81
C SER A 4 13.55 -9.02 -5.33
N GLU A 5 13.94 -10.02 -4.54
CA GLU A 5 13.72 -10.01 -3.08
C GLU A 5 14.48 -8.88 -2.40
N LEU A 6 15.70 -8.58 -2.85
CA LEU A 6 16.51 -7.48 -2.32
C LEU A 6 15.86 -6.13 -2.64
N GLU A 7 15.38 -5.92 -3.87
CA GLU A 7 14.70 -4.68 -4.27
C GLU A 7 13.44 -4.41 -3.44
N VAL A 8 12.65 -5.46 -3.14
CA VAL A 8 11.47 -5.33 -2.27
C VAL A 8 11.86 -4.98 -0.84
N GLN A 9 12.91 -5.60 -0.29
CA GLN A 9 13.38 -5.27 1.07
C GLN A 9 13.88 -3.84 1.17
N VAL A 10 14.68 -3.38 0.19
CA VAL A 10 15.17 -2.00 0.12
C VAL A 10 14.01 -1.02 0.06
N TRP A 11 12.99 -1.31 -0.75
CA TRP A 11 11.81 -0.46 -0.83
C TRP A 11 11.05 -0.32 0.50
N PHE A 12 10.90 -1.40 1.26
CA PHE A 12 10.30 -1.32 2.60
C PHE A 12 11.17 -0.52 3.58
N ILE A 13 12.49 -0.66 3.50
CA ILE A 13 13.42 0.12 4.33
C ILE A 13 13.29 1.60 4.00
N ASP A 14 13.26 1.95 2.72
CA ASP A 14 13.09 3.34 2.25
C ASP A 14 11.74 3.91 2.71
N LEU A 15 10.66 3.14 2.61
CA LEU A 15 9.33 3.57 3.06
C LEU A 15 9.30 3.92 4.55
N ILE A 16 10.17 3.32 5.36
CA ILE A 16 10.24 3.53 6.82
C ILE A 16 11.25 4.63 7.20
N HIS A 17 12.36 4.75 6.47
CA HIS A 17 13.50 5.58 6.87
C HIS A 17 13.74 6.79 5.96
N ASP A 18 13.50 6.67 4.65
CA ASP A 18 13.71 7.76 3.70
C ASP A 18 12.60 8.81 3.83
N GLN A 19 12.98 10.00 4.31
CA GLN A 19 12.09 11.13 4.53
C GLN A 19 11.44 11.67 3.26
N LYS A 20 11.85 11.18 2.08
CA LYS A 20 11.08 11.31 0.84
C LYS A 20 9.66 10.76 0.99
N TYR A 21 9.44 9.72 1.78
CA TYR A 21 8.13 9.09 1.95
C TYR A 21 7.35 9.63 3.14
N VAL A 22 6.04 9.81 2.96
CA VAL A 22 5.12 10.30 3.99
C VAL A 22 5.07 9.39 5.21
N THR A 23 5.21 8.08 4.99
CA THR A 23 5.28 7.05 6.03
C THR A 23 6.51 7.21 6.91
N ALA A 24 7.68 7.51 6.32
CA ALA A 24 8.92 7.74 7.06
C ALA A 24 8.88 9.06 7.83
N ARG A 25 8.27 10.11 7.27
CA ARG A 25 8.04 11.39 7.96
C ARG A 25 7.11 11.20 9.16
N TRP A 26 6.02 10.47 8.97
CA TRP A 26 5.10 10.10 10.04
C TRP A 26 5.83 9.31 11.13
N ALA A 27 6.54 8.25 10.77
CA ALA A 27 7.18 7.36 11.73
C ALA A 27 8.26 8.08 12.54
N LYS A 28 9.10 8.91 11.89
CA LYS A 28 10.10 9.75 12.56
C LYS A 28 9.44 10.71 13.56
N ARG A 29 8.42 11.45 13.13
CA ARG A 29 7.72 12.42 13.99
C ARG A 29 7.15 11.78 15.25
N TYR A 30 6.51 10.63 15.12
CA TYR A 30 5.91 9.95 16.27
C TYR A 30 6.95 9.21 17.12
N SER A 31 8.05 8.73 16.52
CA SER A 31 9.21 8.21 17.24
C SER A 31 9.83 9.29 18.14
N GLU A 32 10.02 10.51 17.64
CA GLU A 32 10.52 11.66 18.42
C GLU A 32 9.58 12.05 19.57
N ILE A 33 8.26 11.93 19.39
CA ILE A 33 7.27 12.26 20.44
C ILE A 33 7.21 11.17 21.53
N THR A 34 7.28 9.90 21.14
CA THR A 34 7.04 8.76 22.05
C THR A 34 8.32 8.20 22.66
N GLY A 35 9.48 8.48 22.06
CA GLY A 35 10.76 7.84 22.38
C GLY A 35 10.86 6.38 21.92
N ILE A 36 9.87 5.88 21.16
CA ILE A 36 9.86 4.51 20.63
C ILE A 36 10.65 4.47 19.33
N GLU A 37 11.41 3.40 19.10
CA GLU A 37 12.11 3.17 17.84
C GLU A 37 11.15 3.15 16.64
N VAL A 38 11.56 3.77 15.54
CA VAL A 38 10.79 3.87 14.29
C VAL A 38 10.26 2.50 13.83
N GLU A 39 11.11 1.48 13.83
CA GLU A 39 10.71 0.13 13.42
C GLU A 39 9.64 -0.46 14.32
N THR A 40 9.79 -0.33 15.64
CA THR A 40 8.82 -0.82 16.62
C THR A 40 7.48 -0.11 16.46
N LEU A 41 7.51 1.19 16.21
CA LEU A 41 6.31 1.99 15.99
C LEU A 41 5.55 1.53 14.73
N VAL A 42 6.26 1.34 13.61
CA VAL A 42 5.65 0.88 12.36
C VAL A 42 5.10 -0.55 12.52
N LYS A 43 5.90 -1.48 13.07
CA LYS A 43 5.47 -2.87 13.33
C LYS A 43 4.26 -2.90 14.26
N GLY A 44 4.27 -2.11 15.33
CA GLY A 44 3.16 -1.98 16.27
C GLY A 44 1.89 -1.45 15.61
N THR A 45 2.02 -0.47 14.73
CA THR A 45 0.89 0.10 13.96
C THR A 45 0.28 -0.93 13.02
N ILE A 46 1.11 -1.70 12.31
CA ILE A 46 0.63 -2.78 11.43
C ILE A 46 -0.11 -3.84 12.25
N ILE A 47 0.48 -4.31 13.35
CA ILE A 47 -0.15 -5.30 14.24
C ILE A 47 -1.46 -4.77 14.80
N PHE A 48 -1.50 -3.50 15.21
CA PHE A 48 -2.70 -2.86 15.72
C PHE A 48 -3.81 -2.81 14.67
N LEU A 49 -3.51 -2.37 13.44
CA LEU A 49 -4.47 -2.35 12.34
C LEU A 49 -4.98 -3.74 11.98
N LEU A 50 -4.10 -4.75 11.92
CA LEU A 50 -4.49 -6.13 11.68
C LEU A 50 -5.37 -6.67 12.81
N GLY A 51 -5.05 -6.36 14.06
CA GLY A 51 -5.88 -6.70 15.22
C GLY A 51 -7.28 -6.08 15.12
N LEU A 52 -7.37 -4.79 14.75
CA LEU A 52 -8.65 -4.12 14.51
C LEU A 52 -9.48 -4.81 13.43
N LEU A 53 -8.87 -5.23 12.32
CA LEU A 53 -9.58 -5.95 11.26
C LEU A 53 -10.17 -7.30 11.71
N ILE A 54 -9.59 -7.92 12.75
CA ILE A 54 -10.08 -9.19 13.30
C ILE A 54 -11.24 -8.96 14.28
N VAL A 55 -11.16 -7.92 15.12
CA VAL A 55 -12.13 -7.72 16.21
C VAL A 55 -13.34 -6.87 15.82
N LEU A 56 -13.23 -6.04 14.78
CA LEU A 56 -14.33 -5.19 14.33
C LEU A 56 -15.49 -6.02 13.78
N LYS A 57 -16.72 -5.63 14.11
CA LYS A 57 -17.94 -6.23 13.53
C LYS A 57 -18.09 -5.94 12.03
N GLN A 58 -17.52 -4.84 11.58
CA GLN A 58 -17.62 -4.34 10.20
C GLN A 58 -16.23 -3.91 9.70
N PRO A 59 -15.31 -4.86 9.48
CA PRO A 59 -13.91 -4.55 9.14
C PRO A 59 -13.73 -3.91 7.76
N HIS A 60 -14.72 -4.04 6.86
CA HIS A 60 -14.71 -3.37 5.55
C HIS A 60 -14.61 -1.84 5.65
N TYR A 61 -15.19 -1.20 6.68
CA TYR A 61 -15.08 0.25 6.82
C TYR A 61 -13.65 0.68 7.06
N LEU A 62 -12.91 -0.03 7.92
CA LEU A 62 -11.50 0.24 8.15
C LEU A 62 -10.66 -0.06 6.91
N ALA A 63 -10.82 -1.26 6.33
CA ALA A 63 -10.04 -1.67 5.17
C ALA A 63 -10.27 -0.75 3.96
N ASN A 64 -11.52 -0.50 3.59
CA ASN A 64 -11.85 0.34 2.44
C ASN A 64 -11.51 1.81 2.71
N GLY A 65 -11.67 2.28 3.95
CA GLY A 65 -11.25 3.62 4.36
C GLY A 65 -9.76 3.82 4.14
N LEU A 66 -8.92 2.89 4.60
CA LEU A 66 -7.47 2.94 4.36
C LEU A 66 -7.12 2.93 2.87
N LEU A 67 -7.80 2.09 2.08
CA LEU A 67 -7.62 2.00 0.63
C LEU A 67 -8.16 3.21 -0.15
N VAL A 68 -8.91 4.12 0.47
CA VAL A 68 -9.31 5.40 -0.15
C VAL A 68 -8.39 6.52 0.32
N ILE A 69 -8.14 6.59 1.62
CA ILE A 69 -7.39 7.68 2.24
C ILE A 69 -5.95 7.70 1.74
N VAL A 70 -5.26 6.56 1.68
CA VAL A 70 -3.86 6.50 1.25
C VAL A 70 -3.68 7.04 -0.18
N PRO A 71 -4.43 6.55 -1.20
CA PRO A 71 -4.39 7.15 -2.53
C PRO A 71 -4.72 8.64 -2.59
N ILE A 72 -5.67 9.12 -1.76
CA ILE A 72 -6.01 10.54 -1.70
C ILE A 72 -4.82 11.35 -1.17
N ILE A 73 -4.15 10.90 -0.10
CA ILE A 73 -2.94 11.53 0.42
C ILE A 73 -1.89 11.60 -0.69
N LEU A 74 -1.60 10.48 -1.36
CA LEU A 74 -0.61 10.41 -2.43
C LEU A 74 -1.00 11.25 -3.66
N THR A 75 -2.29 11.47 -3.92
CA THR A 75 -2.74 12.22 -5.10
C THR A 75 -2.74 13.72 -4.85
N TYR A 76 -3.16 14.17 -3.67
CA TYR A 76 -3.44 15.58 -3.40
C TYR A 76 -2.48 16.23 -2.41
N LEU A 77 -1.98 15.49 -1.43
CA LEU A 77 -1.10 16.04 -0.38
C LEU A 77 0.37 15.80 -0.70
N GLU A 78 0.70 14.63 -1.26
CA GLU A 78 2.06 14.20 -1.54
C GLU A 78 2.22 13.73 -3.00
N PRO A 79 1.92 14.59 -3.99
CA PRO A 79 1.90 14.21 -5.41
C PRO A 79 3.26 13.74 -5.95
N SER A 80 4.36 14.09 -5.29
CA SER A 80 5.72 13.61 -5.61
C SER A 80 5.92 12.11 -5.34
N GLU A 81 5.11 11.53 -4.44
CA GLU A 81 5.12 10.11 -4.09
C GLU A 81 4.07 9.31 -4.87
N ARG A 82 3.25 9.99 -5.69
CA ARG A 82 2.14 9.39 -6.42
C ARG A 82 2.67 8.35 -7.43
N PRO A 83 2.11 7.12 -7.43
CA PRO A 83 2.35 6.15 -8.49
C PRO A 83 1.92 6.66 -9.87
N SER A 84 2.43 6.03 -10.93
CA SER A 84 2.07 6.38 -12.30
C SER A 84 0.56 6.34 -12.52
N THR A 85 0.03 7.20 -13.40
CA THR A 85 -1.40 7.25 -13.72
C THR A 85 -1.94 5.88 -14.15
N GLY A 86 -1.14 5.07 -14.86
CA GLY A 86 -1.50 3.70 -15.24
C GLY A 86 -1.70 2.77 -14.04
N ILE A 87 -0.80 2.78 -13.06
CA ILE A 87 -0.97 2.01 -11.82
C ILE A 87 -2.19 2.51 -11.05
N MET A 88 -2.38 3.82 -10.94
CA MET A 88 -3.53 4.39 -10.24
C MET A 88 -4.87 4.00 -10.89
N PHE A 89 -4.92 3.91 -12.22
CA PHE A 89 -6.11 3.43 -12.92
C PHE A 89 -6.42 1.96 -12.59
N ILE A 90 -5.39 1.09 -12.60
CA ILE A 90 -5.52 -0.32 -12.20
C ILE A 90 -5.97 -0.41 -10.74
N TYR A 91 -5.36 0.37 -9.86
CA TYR A 91 -5.70 0.45 -8.44
C TYR A 91 -7.19 0.76 -8.24
N TRP A 92 -7.68 1.85 -8.81
CA TRP A 92 -9.08 2.27 -8.61
C TRP A 92 -10.08 1.30 -9.22
N THR A 93 -9.73 0.67 -10.36
CA THR A 93 -10.56 -0.36 -10.99
C THR A 93 -10.68 -1.60 -10.09
N LEU A 94 -9.55 -2.11 -9.60
CA LEU A 94 -9.52 -3.24 -8.66
C LEU A 94 -10.24 -2.88 -7.36
N PHE A 95 -10.04 -1.67 -6.84
CA PHE A 95 -10.69 -1.20 -5.62
C PHE A 95 -12.21 -1.21 -5.78
N GLY A 96 -12.74 -0.64 -6.86
CA GLY A 96 -14.17 -0.67 -7.16
C GLY A 96 -14.73 -2.09 -7.23
N PHE A 97 -14.02 -3.00 -7.91
CA PHE A 97 -14.39 -4.41 -7.96
C PHE A 97 -14.46 -5.02 -6.56
N PHE A 98 -13.37 -4.95 -5.77
CA PHE A 98 -13.35 -5.57 -4.45
C PHE A 98 -14.38 -4.96 -3.49
N VAL A 99 -14.66 -3.66 -3.55
CA VAL A 99 -15.72 -3.04 -2.73
C VAL A 99 -17.09 -3.62 -3.06
N VAL A 100 -17.43 -3.79 -4.35
CA VAL A 100 -18.72 -4.37 -4.76
C VAL A 100 -18.85 -5.81 -4.28
N PHE A 101 -17.75 -6.57 -4.31
CA PHE A 101 -17.74 -8.00 -3.95
C PHE A 101 -17.39 -8.29 -2.48
N ASP A 102 -17.22 -7.27 -1.63
CA ASP A 102 -16.77 -7.47 -0.23
C ASP A 102 -17.66 -8.47 0.53
N ARG A 103 -18.99 -8.42 0.34
CA ARG A 103 -19.94 -9.36 0.97
C ARG A 103 -19.77 -10.81 0.54
N VAL A 104 -19.28 -11.04 -0.67
CA VAL A 104 -19.06 -12.39 -1.20
C VAL A 104 -17.67 -12.89 -0.80
N LEU A 105 -16.70 -12.00 -0.70
CA LEU A 105 -15.32 -12.36 -0.38
C LEU A 105 -15.04 -12.42 1.13
N GLU A 106 -15.87 -11.81 1.97
CA GLU A 106 -15.71 -11.83 3.44
C GLU A 106 -15.86 -13.24 4.05
N TYR A 107 -16.37 -14.22 3.31
CA TYR A 107 -16.36 -15.62 3.71
C TYR A 107 -14.96 -16.23 3.75
N ILE A 108 -13.98 -15.61 3.08
CA ILE A 108 -12.58 -16.04 3.12
C ILE A 108 -11.95 -15.56 4.45
N PRO A 109 -11.37 -16.45 5.27
CA PRO A 109 -10.69 -16.04 6.49
C PRO A 109 -9.60 -15.01 6.22
N LEU A 110 -9.52 -13.97 7.06
CA LEU A 110 -8.55 -12.87 6.94
C LEU A 110 -8.64 -12.10 5.60
N TYR A 111 -9.76 -12.19 4.88
CA TYR A 111 -9.98 -11.54 3.59
C TYR A 111 -9.51 -10.07 3.56
N TYR A 112 -9.92 -9.26 4.55
CA TYR A 112 -9.56 -7.83 4.56
C TYR A 112 -8.06 -7.58 4.77
N ALA A 113 -7.36 -8.45 5.50
CA ALA A 113 -5.91 -8.37 5.62
C ALA A 113 -5.23 -8.72 4.28
N PHE A 114 -5.69 -9.78 3.60
CA PHE A 114 -5.21 -10.13 2.27
C PHE A 114 -5.53 -9.06 1.23
N LYS A 115 -6.70 -8.41 1.32
CA LYS A 115 -7.10 -7.28 0.48
C LYS A 115 -6.08 -6.15 0.63
N LEU A 116 -5.81 -5.69 1.85
CA LEU A 116 -4.81 -4.64 2.09
C LEU A 116 -3.42 -5.03 1.56
N ALA A 117 -2.96 -6.25 1.83
CA ALA A 117 -1.67 -6.73 1.34
C ALA A 117 -1.60 -6.75 -0.19
N GLY A 118 -2.67 -7.17 -0.87
CA GLY A 118 -2.76 -7.16 -2.33
C GLY A 118 -2.69 -5.75 -2.93
N PHE A 119 -3.31 -4.76 -2.28
CA PHE A 119 -3.21 -3.37 -2.72
C PHE A 119 -1.84 -2.75 -2.45
N VAL A 120 -1.18 -3.09 -1.33
CA VAL A 120 0.23 -2.71 -1.09
C VAL A 120 1.13 -3.31 -2.17
N ALA A 121 0.87 -4.56 -2.58
CA ALA A 121 1.65 -5.25 -3.60
C ALA A 121 1.62 -4.54 -4.97
N LEU A 122 0.56 -3.77 -5.29
CA LEU A 122 0.50 -2.97 -6.52
C LEU A 122 1.53 -1.84 -6.57
N PHE A 123 2.05 -1.43 -5.42
CA PHE A 123 3.04 -0.36 -5.29
C PHE A 123 4.47 -0.86 -5.09
N LEU A 124 4.66 -2.18 -4.99
CA LEU A 124 6.00 -2.75 -4.94
C LEU A 124 6.74 -2.38 -6.22
N PRO A 125 8.04 -2.03 -6.13
CA PRO A 125 8.85 -1.81 -7.31
C PRO A 125 8.80 -3.08 -8.16
N PRO A 126 8.88 -2.94 -9.51
CA PRO A 126 8.74 -4.04 -10.43
C PRO A 126 9.90 -5.02 -10.29
N SER A 127 9.82 -5.89 -9.30
CA SER A 127 10.73 -7.00 -9.07
C SER A 127 10.30 -8.24 -9.87
N ASN A 128 9.28 -8.07 -10.74
CA ASN A 128 8.72 -9.07 -11.62
C ASN A 128 8.66 -8.52 -13.06
N PRO A 129 9.25 -9.22 -14.06
CA PRO A 129 9.25 -8.80 -15.46
C PRO A 129 7.83 -8.57 -16.02
N THR A 130 6.79 -9.09 -15.37
CA THR A 130 5.38 -8.87 -15.76
C THR A 130 4.92 -7.43 -15.48
N ILE A 131 5.32 -6.82 -14.35
CA ILE A 131 4.99 -5.41 -14.05
C ILE A 131 5.88 -4.48 -14.87
N GLU A 132 7.13 -4.87 -15.13
CA GLU A 132 8.03 -4.17 -16.07
C GLU A 132 7.45 -4.19 -17.49
N LEU A 133 6.87 -5.30 -17.95
CA LEU A 133 6.17 -5.39 -19.23
C LEU A 133 4.91 -4.52 -19.27
N ILE A 134 4.15 -4.42 -18.20
CA ILE A 134 2.99 -3.51 -18.11
C ILE A 134 3.44 -2.05 -18.17
N HIS A 135 4.47 -1.68 -17.40
CA HIS A 135 5.06 -0.34 -17.42
C HIS A 135 5.62 0.03 -18.79
N LYS A 136 6.36 -0.88 -19.41
CA LYS A 136 6.95 -0.69 -20.74
C LYS A 136 5.86 -0.58 -21.81
N LYS A 137 4.80 -1.38 -21.72
CA LYS A 137 3.68 -1.35 -22.67
C LYS A 137 2.82 -0.09 -22.52
N ILE A 138 2.64 0.44 -21.31
CA ILE A 138 1.93 1.71 -21.08
C ILE A 138 2.74 2.91 -21.58
N ASN A 139 4.07 2.92 -21.36
CA ASN A 139 4.94 4.01 -21.80
C ASN A 139 5.30 3.98 -23.30
N TYR A 140 4.90 2.93 -24.04
CA TYR A 140 5.19 2.77 -25.47
C TYR A 140 3.93 2.94 -26.35
N ILE A 141 2.80 3.38 -25.78
CA ILE A 141 1.65 3.79 -26.59
C ILE A 141 1.92 5.25 -26.99
N PRO A 142 2.26 5.54 -28.26
CA PRO A 142 2.37 6.91 -28.71
C PRO A 142 1.00 7.59 -28.54
N GLU A 143 0.99 8.76 -27.91
CA GLU A 143 -0.18 9.64 -27.92
C GLU A 143 -0.60 9.85 -29.39
N LYS A 144 -1.85 9.47 -29.69
CA LYS A 144 -2.49 9.77 -30.97
C LYS A 144 -3.14 11.13 -30.91
#